data_AF-A0A5J9TU77-F1
#
_entry.id   AF-A0A5J9TU77-F1
#
_cell.length_a   1.000
_cell.length_b   1.000
_cell.length_c   1.000
_cell.angle_alpha   90.00
_cell.angle_beta   90.00
_cell.angle_gamma   90.00
#
_symmetry.space_group_name_H-M   'P 1'
#
loop_
_entity.id
_entity.type
_entity.pdbx_description
1 polymer ?
#
loop_
_entity_poly.entity_id
_entity_poly.type
_entity_poly.pdbx_seq_one_letter_code
_entity_poly.pdbx_strand_id
1 'polypeptide(L)'
;MARIRSSRKQAPTGVDRLSALPDELLHTVMSFLPAPQAVQTSELSQRWRELWRTMPCLDIDIRDFPSAASFRKMDGGPWDGPWRKLENFATNLLMFHAAPVLDRFRLHVSGKNHQVELERWIRRGIKHNPAVLEVTLTSIVGMIELPSLGPSASTAACRLKRLHLCRVSLDAGFADHLGTRCPFLEDVELKGCECYFHEVVSATLKNLVIDSDGVGLEEMQLAKLTEDEKKTFPKLHNLKTLLMGECNMREEFDVLRFFLENVPSLEKVTLRHCEYPGVWKDDVQQDLPPQYRKLVCYESQDLNLIDIKYHNEVSWLPDLEKALGAVGRSGCGVASEMMETPPDMSHSK
;
A
#
# COMPACT_ATOMS: atom_id res chain seq x y z
N MET A 1 -11.15 66.67 16.80
CA MET A 1 -11.58 65.34 17.29
C MET A 1 -10.35 64.44 17.43
N ALA A 2 -9.99 64.09 18.67
CA ALA A 2 -8.81 63.28 18.98
C ALA A 2 -9.15 61.78 18.95
N ARG A 3 -8.31 60.97 18.29
CA ARG A 3 -8.42 59.50 18.24
C ARG A 3 -7.97 58.91 19.57
N ILE A 4 -8.91 58.28 20.29
CA ILE A 4 -8.63 57.48 21.49
C ILE A 4 -7.92 56.19 21.05
N ARG A 5 -6.64 56.05 21.42
CA ARG A 5 -5.92 54.77 21.32
C ARG A 5 -6.44 53.87 22.46
N SER A 6 -7.21 52.86 22.09
CA SER A 6 -7.59 51.76 22.99
C SER A 6 -6.32 51.01 23.42
N SER A 7 -5.95 51.15 24.70
CA SER A 7 -4.89 50.38 25.33
C SER A 7 -5.39 48.95 25.56
N ARG A 8 -4.89 48.02 24.74
CA ARG A 8 -5.19 46.59 24.89
C ARG A 8 -4.45 46.08 26.12
N LYS A 9 -5.18 45.84 27.21
CA LYS A 9 -4.67 45.17 28.42
C LYS A 9 -4.02 43.84 28.01
N GLN A 10 -2.72 43.70 28.26
CA GLN A 10 -2.01 42.43 28.14
C GLN A 10 -2.51 41.50 29.25
N ALA A 11 -3.12 40.40 28.85
CA ALA A 11 -3.37 39.25 29.72
C ALA A 11 -2.03 38.62 30.14
N PRO A 12 -1.94 37.95 31.30
CA PRO A 12 -0.69 37.37 31.76
C PRO A 12 -0.17 36.40 30.70
N THR A 13 1.08 36.62 30.30
CA THR A 13 1.82 35.79 29.35
C THR A 13 1.87 34.37 29.87
N GLY A 14 0.95 33.52 29.42
CA GLY A 14 1.15 32.08 29.48
C GLY A 14 2.45 31.80 28.75
N VAL A 15 3.46 31.33 29.48
CA VAL A 15 4.76 30.99 28.89
C VAL A 15 4.50 30.02 27.76
N ASP A 16 4.88 30.39 26.53
CA ASP A 16 4.78 29.51 25.36
C ASP A 16 5.82 28.40 25.48
N ARG A 17 5.44 27.35 26.22
CA ARG A 17 6.28 26.18 26.48
C ARG A 17 6.48 25.31 25.24
N LEU A 18 5.57 25.41 24.27
CA LEU A 18 5.67 24.69 22.99
C LEU A 18 6.77 25.30 22.13
N SER A 19 6.84 26.63 22.01
CA SER A 19 7.94 27.31 21.32
C SER A 19 9.30 27.20 22.04
N ALA A 20 9.35 26.68 23.28
CA ALA A 20 10.59 26.41 24.00
C ALA A 20 11.22 25.05 23.66
N LEU A 21 10.48 24.15 23.01
CA LEU A 21 10.99 22.83 22.61
C LEU A 21 11.98 22.95 21.44
N PRO A 22 12.99 22.07 21.31
CA PRO A 22 13.83 21.96 20.12
C PRO A 22 13.02 21.57 18.87
N ASP A 23 13.50 21.96 17.68
CA ASP A 23 12.78 21.72 16.41
C ASP A 23 12.59 20.23 16.15
N GLU A 24 13.50 19.38 16.61
CA GLU A 24 13.42 17.92 16.49
C GLU A 24 12.19 17.36 17.23
N LEU A 25 11.88 17.89 18.41
CA LEU A 25 10.69 17.48 19.15
C LEU A 25 9.42 18.03 18.51
N LEU A 26 9.47 19.23 17.92
CA LEU A 26 8.33 19.81 17.20
C LEU A 26 8.03 19.03 15.91
N HIS A 27 9.06 18.65 15.15
CA HIS A 27 8.94 17.74 14.01
C HIS A 27 8.41 16.38 14.43
N THR A 28 8.83 15.86 15.59
CA THR A 28 8.29 14.61 16.14
C THR A 28 6.79 14.75 16.42
N VAL A 29 6.35 15.85 17.05
CA VAL A 29 4.92 16.11 17.27
C VAL A 29 4.17 16.22 15.94
N MET A 30 4.69 16.98 14.97
CA MET A 30 4.09 17.13 13.64
C MET A 30 4.02 15.81 12.87
N SER A 31 4.95 14.88 13.11
CA SER A 31 4.97 13.58 12.42
C SER A 31 3.75 12.69 12.73
N PHE A 32 3.02 13.01 13.80
CA PHE A 32 1.77 12.35 14.17
C PHE A 32 0.52 13.04 13.60
N LEU A 33 0.67 14.19 12.94
CA LEU A 33 -0.45 14.97 12.44
C LEU A 33 -0.66 14.73 10.94
N PRO A 34 -1.92 14.69 10.46
CA PRO A 34 -2.22 14.89 9.05
C PRO A 34 -1.62 16.22 8.56
N ALA A 35 -1.15 16.26 7.32
CA ALA A 35 -0.45 17.41 6.79
C ALA A 35 -1.26 18.72 6.90
N PRO A 36 -2.60 18.76 6.69
CA PRO A 36 -3.39 19.98 6.89
C PRO A 36 -3.30 20.52 8.32
N GLN A 37 -3.32 19.63 9.31
CA GLN A 37 -3.22 20.00 10.72
C GLN A 37 -1.79 20.45 11.07
N ALA A 38 -0.78 19.77 10.53
CA ALA A 38 0.61 20.19 10.69
C ALA A 38 0.85 21.61 10.13
N VAL A 39 0.31 21.92 8.95
CA VAL A 39 0.39 23.28 8.38
C VAL A 39 -0.36 24.30 9.24
N GLN A 40 -1.53 23.95 9.81
CA GLN A 40 -2.29 24.86 10.69
C GLN A 40 -1.52 25.27 11.95
N THR A 41 -0.57 24.46 12.41
CA THR A 41 0.30 24.84 13.55
C THR A 41 1.17 26.07 13.27
N SER A 42 1.32 26.48 12.00
CA SER A 42 2.00 27.72 11.59
C SER A 42 1.41 28.99 12.22
N GLU A 43 0.16 28.93 12.70
CA GLU A 43 -0.52 30.03 13.39
C GLU A 43 -0.16 30.15 14.87
N LEU A 44 0.50 29.14 15.45
CA LEU A 44 0.84 29.13 16.89
C LEU A 44 1.89 30.19 17.25
N SER A 45 2.95 30.30 16.46
CA SER A 45 3.98 31.33 16.63
C SER A 45 4.82 31.52 15.37
N GLN A 46 5.66 32.56 15.34
CA GLN A 46 6.55 32.82 14.20
C GLN A 46 7.50 31.65 13.90
N ARG A 47 7.90 30.88 14.93
CA ARG A 47 8.80 29.73 14.77
C ARG A 47 8.10 28.59 14.03
N TRP A 48 6.85 28.31 14.35
CA TRP A 48 6.07 27.23 13.75
C TRP A 48 5.70 27.48 12.29
N ARG A 49 5.75 28.75 11.85
CA ARG A 49 5.41 29.14 10.47
C ARG A 49 6.19 28.40 9.40
N GLU A 50 7.44 28.05 9.67
CA GLU A 50 8.34 27.42 8.70
C GLU A 50 8.54 25.92 8.94
N LEU A 51 8.19 25.39 10.13
CA LEU A 51 8.49 24.00 10.51
C LEU A 51 7.84 22.94 9.62
N TRP A 52 6.62 23.20 9.13
CA TRP A 52 5.93 22.27 8.22
C TRP A 52 6.71 22.06 6.89
N ARG A 53 7.57 23.00 6.49
CA ARG A 53 8.39 22.86 5.28
C ARG A 53 9.48 21.81 5.43
N THR A 54 9.86 21.48 6.65
CA THR A 54 10.94 20.54 6.95
C THR A 54 10.47 19.34 7.77
N MET A 55 9.15 19.18 7.93
CA MET A 55 8.60 18.04 8.67
C MET A 55 8.91 16.71 7.98
N PRO A 56 9.29 15.65 8.73
CA PRO A 56 9.78 14.41 8.15
C PRO A 56 8.67 13.50 7.58
N CYS A 57 7.41 13.77 7.91
CA CYS A 57 6.27 12.97 7.49
C CYS A 57 5.25 13.83 6.76
N LEU A 58 4.82 13.39 5.58
CA LEU A 58 3.70 13.98 4.85
C LEU A 58 2.57 12.96 4.80
N ASP A 59 1.43 13.28 5.41
CA ASP A 59 0.20 12.49 5.33
C ASP A 59 -0.90 13.33 4.70
N ILE A 60 -1.24 13.00 3.45
CA ILE A 60 -2.23 13.71 2.64
C ILE A 60 -3.39 12.77 2.40
N ASP A 61 -4.53 13.06 3.01
CA ASP A 61 -5.75 12.25 2.90
C ASP A 61 -6.93 13.10 2.42
N ILE A 62 -7.64 12.66 1.37
CA ILE A 62 -8.86 13.33 0.88
C ILE A 62 -9.92 13.47 1.97
N ARG A 63 -9.95 12.56 2.96
CA ARG A 63 -10.91 12.57 4.07
C ARG A 63 -10.73 13.78 4.98
N ASP A 64 -9.56 14.41 4.98
CA ASP A 64 -9.30 15.67 5.71
C ASP A 64 -9.88 16.91 5.02
N PHE A 65 -10.43 16.77 3.80
CA PHE A 65 -10.98 17.86 3.00
C PHE A 65 -12.49 17.72 2.77
N PRO A 66 -13.33 17.74 3.83
CA PRO A 66 -14.77 17.58 3.66
C PRO A 66 -15.37 18.67 2.77
N SER A 67 -16.32 18.26 1.93
CA SER A 67 -17.18 19.20 1.21
C SER A 67 -18.03 19.95 2.21
N ALA A 68 -18.27 21.24 2.00
CA ALA A 68 -19.34 21.93 2.73
C ALA A 68 -20.73 21.30 2.47
N ALA A 69 -20.85 20.42 1.46
CA ALA A 69 -22.03 19.65 1.13
C ALA A 69 -22.29 18.43 2.05
N SER A 70 -21.39 18.06 2.96
CA SER A 70 -21.68 16.98 3.94
C SER A 70 -22.82 17.33 4.92
N PHE A 71 -23.33 18.56 4.88
CA PHE A 71 -24.55 18.97 5.59
C PHE A 71 -25.77 19.27 4.70
N ARG A 72 -25.67 19.20 3.35
CA ARG A 72 -26.80 19.47 2.44
C ARG A 72 -26.72 18.69 1.12
N LYS A 73 -27.53 17.61 1.07
CA LYS A 73 -28.20 16.94 -0.09
C LYS A 73 -27.25 16.37 -1.18
N MET A 74 -27.45 15.17 -1.75
CA MET A 74 -28.61 14.57 -2.43
C MET A 74 -29.17 15.40 -3.59
N ASP A 75 -28.28 16.09 -4.29
CA ASP A 75 -28.46 16.69 -5.60
C ASP A 75 -27.07 16.74 -6.25
N GLY A 76 -26.96 16.25 -7.49
CA GLY A 76 -25.71 16.01 -8.22
C GLY A 76 -24.91 17.28 -8.57
N GLY A 77 -24.48 18.03 -7.56
CA GLY A 77 -23.51 19.11 -7.68
C GLY A 77 -22.10 18.56 -7.92
N PRO A 78 -21.18 19.37 -8.50
CA PRO A 78 -19.86 18.89 -8.88
C PRO A 78 -19.08 18.42 -7.65
N TRP A 79 -18.63 17.16 -7.67
CA TRP A 79 -17.71 16.58 -6.69
C TRP A 79 -16.35 17.32 -6.61
N ASP A 80 -16.14 18.35 -7.43
CA ASP A 80 -14.92 19.18 -7.51
C ASP A 80 -14.61 19.99 -6.24
N GLY A 81 -15.57 20.21 -5.34
CA GLY A 81 -15.38 21.07 -4.16
C GLY A 81 -14.26 20.59 -3.21
N PRO A 82 -14.38 19.38 -2.62
CA PRO A 82 -13.33 18.73 -1.84
C PRO A 82 -12.02 18.61 -2.59
N TRP A 83 -12.11 18.13 -3.84
CA TRP A 83 -10.95 17.82 -4.63
C TRP A 83 -10.13 19.07 -4.92
N ARG A 84 -10.76 20.18 -5.30
CA ARG A 84 -10.07 21.46 -5.52
C ARG A 84 -9.38 21.99 -4.26
N LYS A 85 -9.94 21.75 -3.06
CA LYS A 85 -9.26 22.15 -1.81
C LYS A 85 -8.03 21.27 -1.56
N LEU A 86 -8.19 19.95 -1.70
CA LEU A 86 -7.09 18.99 -1.63
C LEU A 86 -6.01 19.36 -2.64
N GLU A 87 -6.37 19.61 -3.89
CA GLU A 87 -5.46 19.90 -4.98
C GLU A 87 -4.60 21.11 -4.70
N ASN A 88 -5.24 22.22 -4.33
CA ASN A 88 -4.53 23.43 -3.96
C ASN A 88 -3.63 23.19 -2.75
N PHE A 89 -4.11 22.46 -1.75
CA PHE A 89 -3.31 22.16 -0.57
C PHE A 89 -2.09 21.29 -0.91
N ALA A 90 -2.31 20.11 -1.49
CA ALA A 90 -1.28 19.12 -1.81
C ALA A 90 -0.26 19.70 -2.80
N THR A 91 -0.70 20.41 -3.83
CA THR A 91 0.19 21.05 -4.80
C THR A 91 1.09 22.08 -4.15
N ASN A 92 0.55 22.93 -3.26
CA ASN A 92 1.33 23.94 -2.56
C ASN A 92 2.26 23.31 -1.52
N LEU A 93 1.75 22.37 -0.71
CA LEU A 93 2.53 21.64 0.28
C LEU A 93 3.76 21.02 -0.38
N LEU A 94 3.58 20.22 -1.43
CA LEU A 94 4.67 19.52 -2.11
C LEU A 94 5.58 20.42 -2.94
N MET A 95 5.11 21.61 -3.31
CA MET A 95 5.92 22.60 -4.02
C MET A 95 6.86 23.37 -3.08
N PHE A 96 6.42 23.63 -1.85
CA PHE A 96 7.16 24.41 -0.86
C PHE A 96 7.83 23.57 0.23
N HIS A 97 7.63 22.25 0.21
CA HIS A 97 8.31 21.34 1.09
C HIS A 97 9.79 21.22 0.72
N ALA A 98 10.66 21.29 1.74
CA ALA A 98 12.10 21.47 1.61
C ALA A 98 12.91 20.45 2.42
N ALA A 99 12.29 19.48 3.08
CA ALA A 99 13.04 18.42 3.76
C ALA A 99 13.91 17.66 2.74
N PRO A 100 15.19 17.38 3.04
CA PRO A 100 16.06 16.66 2.13
C PRO A 100 15.65 15.19 1.98
N VAL A 101 15.08 14.62 3.05
CA VAL A 101 14.55 13.26 3.09
C VAL A 101 13.23 13.23 3.87
N LEU A 102 12.39 12.25 3.57
CA LEU A 102 11.19 11.93 4.34
C LEU A 102 11.37 10.61 5.09
N ASP A 103 10.79 10.54 6.29
CA ASP A 103 10.57 9.28 7.00
C ASP A 103 9.32 8.58 6.46
N ARG A 104 8.27 9.34 6.11
CA ARG A 104 7.05 8.82 5.50
C ARG A 104 6.44 9.79 4.50
N PHE A 105 6.02 9.26 3.36
CA PHE A 105 5.13 9.92 2.42
C PHE A 105 3.88 9.04 2.23
N ARG A 106 2.73 9.56 2.64
CA ARG A 106 1.42 8.90 2.52
C ARG A 106 0.47 9.78 1.71
N LEU A 107 -0.10 9.21 0.68
CA LEU A 107 -1.09 9.84 -0.20
C LEU A 107 -2.30 8.92 -0.33
N HIS A 108 -3.43 9.33 0.25
CA HIS A 108 -4.71 8.65 0.13
C HIS A 108 -5.71 9.58 -0.55
N VAL A 109 -6.14 9.24 -1.75
CA VAL A 109 -6.97 10.12 -2.57
C VAL A 109 -8.05 9.36 -3.29
N SER A 110 -9.18 10.04 -3.49
CA SER A 110 -10.30 9.57 -4.29
C SER A 110 -10.64 10.63 -5.33
N GLY A 111 -10.76 10.26 -6.60
CA GLY A 111 -11.12 11.23 -7.63
C GLY A 111 -11.01 10.70 -9.05
N LYS A 112 -11.96 11.11 -9.90
CA LYS A 112 -11.96 10.77 -11.32
C LYS A 112 -11.19 11.84 -12.11
N ASN A 113 -10.43 11.44 -13.12
CA ASN A 113 -9.82 12.34 -14.11
C ASN A 113 -8.73 13.31 -13.61
N HIS A 114 -8.00 12.98 -12.55
CA HIS A 114 -6.91 13.82 -12.00
C HIS A 114 -5.52 13.16 -12.10
N GLN A 115 -5.31 12.35 -13.13
CA GLN A 115 -4.11 11.51 -13.26
C GLN A 115 -2.81 12.33 -13.28
N VAL A 116 -2.80 13.47 -13.98
CA VAL A 116 -1.61 14.32 -14.12
C VAL A 116 -1.18 14.92 -12.78
N GLU A 117 -2.13 15.42 -12.00
CA GLU A 117 -1.86 16.01 -10.69
C GLU A 117 -1.36 14.96 -9.71
N LEU A 118 -2.02 13.79 -9.69
CA LEU A 118 -1.66 12.66 -8.85
C LEU A 118 -0.26 12.13 -9.16
N GLU A 119 0.05 11.89 -10.43
CA GLU A 119 1.39 11.49 -10.87
C GLU A 119 2.44 12.52 -10.42
N ARG A 120 2.14 13.81 -10.58
CA ARG A 120 3.03 14.90 -10.17
C ARG A 120 3.24 14.93 -8.65
N TRP A 121 2.21 14.63 -7.85
CA TRP A 121 2.33 14.56 -6.39
C TRP A 121 3.17 13.37 -5.95
N ILE A 122 2.94 12.19 -6.54
CA ILE A 122 3.71 10.98 -6.27
C ILE A 122 5.19 11.21 -6.63
N ARG A 123 5.49 11.74 -7.83
CA ARG A 123 6.87 12.10 -8.24
C ARG A 123 7.55 13.03 -7.23
N ARG A 124 6.84 14.03 -6.71
CA ARG A 124 7.38 14.95 -5.71
C ARG A 124 7.61 14.28 -4.36
N GLY A 125 6.70 13.42 -3.91
CA GLY A 125 6.91 12.62 -2.69
C GLY A 125 8.16 11.74 -2.79
N ILE A 126 8.30 11.01 -3.89
CA ILE A 126 9.46 10.14 -4.16
C ILE A 126 10.77 10.94 -4.24
N LYS A 127 10.74 12.17 -4.76
CA LYS A 127 11.92 13.05 -4.84
C LYS A 127 12.58 13.28 -3.48
N HIS A 128 11.81 13.25 -2.39
CA HIS A 128 12.33 13.37 -1.03
C HIS A 128 12.76 12.03 -0.41
N ASN A 129 13.05 11.00 -1.22
CA ASN A 129 13.66 9.74 -0.80
C ASN A 129 13.06 9.14 0.50
N PRO A 130 11.75 8.85 0.52
CA PRO A 130 11.05 8.42 1.72
C PRO A 130 11.52 7.04 2.21
N ALA A 131 11.56 6.84 3.52
CA ALA A 131 11.75 5.50 4.09
C ALA A 131 10.47 4.63 4.01
N VAL A 132 9.30 5.26 4.02
CA VAL A 132 7.99 4.62 3.84
C VAL A 132 7.19 5.36 2.78
N LEU A 133 6.76 4.66 1.73
CA LEU A 133 5.92 5.19 0.66
C LEU A 133 4.57 4.47 0.67
N GLU A 134 3.48 5.21 0.90
CA GLU A 134 2.11 4.70 0.88
C GLU A 134 1.27 5.50 -0.12
N VAL A 135 0.80 4.86 -1.18
CA VAL A 135 -0.07 5.48 -2.19
C VAL A 135 -1.33 4.66 -2.33
N THR A 136 -2.48 5.27 -2.03
CA THR A 136 -3.79 4.64 -2.10
C THR A 136 -4.72 5.47 -2.97
N LEU A 137 -5.13 4.90 -4.09
CA LEU A 137 -5.93 5.57 -5.12
C LEU A 137 -7.33 4.94 -5.20
N THR A 138 -8.35 5.54 -4.61
CA THR A 138 -9.72 4.98 -4.62
C THR A 138 -10.60 5.61 -5.70
N SER A 139 -11.44 4.81 -6.38
CA SER A 139 -12.45 5.31 -7.34
C SER A 139 -11.90 6.20 -8.49
N ILE A 140 -10.69 5.93 -8.97
CA ILE A 140 -10.11 6.57 -10.16
C ILE A 140 -10.61 5.87 -11.43
N VAL A 141 -10.85 6.64 -12.50
CA VAL A 141 -11.07 6.08 -13.85
C VAL A 141 -9.68 5.86 -14.48
N GLY A 142 -9.30 4.59 -14.67
CA GLY A 142 -7.99 4.18 -15.18
C GLY A 142 -6.89 4.15 -14.11
N MET A 143 -5.85 3.34 -14.36
CA MET A 143 -4.69 3.26 -13.48
C MET A 143 -3.67 4.37 -13.76
N ILE A 144 -2.93 4.75 -12.72
CA ILE A 144 -1.77 5.63 -12.83
C ILE A 144 -0.53 4.77 -12.80
N GLU A 145 0.34 4.95 -13.79
CA GLU A 145 1.65 4.31 -13.82
C GLU A 145 2.54 4.90 -12.72
N LEU A 146 3.12 4.03 -11.89
CA LEU A 146 3.97 4.46 -10.80
C LEU A 146 5.28 5.08 -11.34
N PRO A 147 5.65 6.30 -10.92
CA PRO A 147 6.94 6.88 -11.29
C PRO A 147 8.13 6.09 -10.73
N SER A 148 9.29 6.29 -11.35
CA SER A 148 10.56 5.67 -10.96
C SER A 148 10.88 5.81 -9.46
N LEU A 149 11.12 4.70 -8.77
CA LEU A 149 11.49 4.71 -7.36
C LEU A 149 12.94 5.18 -7.18
N GLY A 150 13.12 6.24 -6.40
CA GLY A 150 14.44 6.79 -6.06
C GLY A 150 14.80 8.06 -6.83
N PRO A 151 15.84 8.78 -6.38
CA PRO A 151 16.25 10.02 -7.00
C PRO A 151 16.76 9.78 -8.42
N SER A 152 16.31 10.61 -9.36
CA SER A 152 16.77 10.57 -10.76
C SER A 152 18.28 10.86 -10.91
N ALA A 153 18.94 11.36 -9.86
CA ALA A 153 20.37 11.61 -9.81
C ALA A 153 21.09 10.47 -9.06
N SER A 154 22.08 9.87 -9.72
CA SER A 154 22.73 8.58 -9.40
C SER A 154 23.53 8.48 -8.10
N THR A 155 23.50 9.48 -7.20
CA THR A 155 24.42 9.55 -6.05
C THR A 155 23.79 9.23 -4.69
N ALA A 156 22.46 9.27 -4.54
CA ALA A 156 21.79 8.93 -3.29
C ALA A 156 21.05 7.60 -3.41
N ALA A 157 21.44 6.62 -2.60
CA ALA A 157 20.75 5.34 -2.51
C ALA A 157 19.31 5.52 -2.00
N CYS A 158 18.37 4.76 -2.57
CA CYS A 158 16.99 4.73 -2.09
C CYS A 158 16.96 4.25 -0.63
N ARG A 159 16.23 4.97 0.23
CA ARG A 159 16.06 4.63 1.66
C ARG A 159 14.80 3.83 1.94
N LEU A 160 14.02 3.53 0.90
CA LEU A 160 12.72 2.91 1.01
C LEU A 160 12.85 1.53 1.68
N LYS A 161 12.14 1.36 2.80
CA LYS A 161 12.04 0.13 3.57
C LYS A 161 10.68 -0.54 3.45
N ARG A 162 9.63 0.27 3.32
CA ARG A 162 8.25 -0.17 3.15
C ARG A 162 7.60 0.55 1.97
N LEU A 163 6.94 -0.23 1.14
CA LEU A 163 6.15 0.24 0.01
C LEU A 163 4.73 -0.31 0.11
N HIS A 164 3.74 0.57 0.16
CA HIS A 164 2.33 0.22 0.06
C HIS A 164 1.74 0.93 -1.15
N LEU A 165 1.21 0.16 -2.09
CA LEU A 165 0.60 0.66 -3.31
C LEU A 165 -0.78 0.04 -3.46
N CYS A 166 -1.78 0.89 -3.70
CA CYS A 166 -3.14 0.46 -3.91
C CYS A 166 -3.70 1.15 -5.16
N ARG A 167 -4.11 0.32 -6.14
CA ARG A 167 -4.72 0.70 -7.42
C ARG A 167 -3.83 1.59 -8.29
N VAL A 168 -2.62 1.10 -8.54
CA VAL A 168 -1.63 1.69 -9.46
C VAL A 168 -1.21 0.65 -10.51
N SER A 169 -0.70 1.13 -11.64
CA SER A 169 -0.08 0.31 -12.67
C SER A 169 1.44 0.30 -12.48
N LEU A 170 2.03 -0.89 -12.60
CA LEU A 170 3.45 -1.15 -12.39
C LEU A 170 4.05 -1.75 -13.66
N ASP A 171 5.05 -1.07 -14.21
CA ASP A 171 5.73 -1.45 -15.45
C ASP A 171 6.98 -2.33 -15.18
N ALA A 172 7.67 -2.73 -16.26
CA ALA A 172 8.96 -3.42 -16.14
C ALA A 172 10.00 -2.59 -15.38
N GLY A 173 9.97 -1.27 -15.53
CA GLY A 173 10.84 -0.36 -14.80
C GLY A 173 10.71 -0.53 -13.30
N PHE A 174 9.50 -0.63 -12.75
CA PHE A 174 9.26 -0.87 -11.32
C PHE A 174 10.08 -2.04 -10.77
N ALA A 175 10.06 -3.18 -11.44
CA ALA A 175 10.76 -4.37 -10.97
C ALA A 175 12.28 -4.20 -10.96
N ASP A 176 12.84 -3.54 -11.98
CA ASP A 176 14.26 -3.18 -12.00
C ASP A 176 14.67 -2.31 -10.80
N HIS A 177 13.79 -1.37 -10.38
CA HIS A 177 14.07 -0.53 -9.22
C HIS A 177 14.14 -1.35 -7.93
N LEU A 178 13.28 -2.36 -7.76
CA LEU A 178 13.29 -3.22 -6.57
C LEU A 178 14.63 -3.97 -6.45
N GLY A 179 15.18 -4.46 -7.56
CA GLY A 179 16.42 -5.23 -7.56
C GLY A 179 17.69 -4.40 -7.51
N THR A 180 17.70 -3.23 -8.16
CA THR A 180 18.94 -2.46 -8.37
C THR A 180 19.04 -1.19 -7.53
N ARG A 181 17.91 -0.60 -7.15
CA ARG A 181 17.86 0.75 -6.57
C ARG A 181 17.37 0.81 -5.14
N CYS A 182 16.72 -0.25 -4.63
CA CYS A 182 16.13 -0.29 -3.29
C CYS A 182 16.87 -1.27 -2.35
N PRO A 183 18.06 -0.91 -1.83
CA PRO A 183 18.91 -1.82 -1.06
C PRO A 183 18.43 -2.11 0.37
N PHE A 184 17.31 -1.53 0.80
CA PHE A 184 16.77 -1.68 2.17
C PHE A 184 15.28 -2.06 2.18
N LEU A 185 14.71 -2.42 1.03
CA LEU A 185 13.27 -2.64 0.91
C LEU A 185 12.89 -4.02 1.44
N GLU A 186 12.18 -4.06 2.56
CA GLU A 186 11.85 -5.31 3.26
C GLU A 186 10.38 -5.67 3.13
N ASP A 187 9.50 -4.67 3.06
CA ASP A 187 8.04 -4.83 3.03
C ASP A 187 7.45 -4.22 1.74
N VAL A 188 6.76 -5.04 0.94
CA VAL A 188 5.99 -4.57 -0.22
C VAL A 188 4.55 -5.07 -0.11
N GLU A 189 3.60 -4.15 -0.24
CA GLU A 189 2.17 -4.43 -0.27
C GLU A 189 1.57 -3.83 -1.54
N LEU A 190 0.98 -4.68 -2.37
CA LEU A 190 0.33 -4.34 -3.62
C LEU A 190 -1.14 -4.74 -3.53
N LYS A 191 -2.04 -3.76 -3.55
CA LYS A 191 -3.49 -3.98 -3.50
C LYS A 191 -4.17 -3.51 -4.77
N GLY A 192 -4.92 -4.37 -5.44
CA GLY A 192 -5.61 -4.05 -6.71
C GLY A 192 -4.69 -3.40 -7.75
N CYS A 193 -3.40 -3.78 -7.79
CA CYS A 193 -2.40 -3.19 -8.69
C CYS A 193 -2.27 -4.01 -9.98
N GLU A 194 -2.15 -3.33 -11.11
CA GLU A 194 -1.82 -3.97 -12.39
C GLU A 194 -0.30 -4.14 -12.50
N CYS A 195 0.17 -5.37 -12.70
CA CYS A 195 1.59 -5.69 -12.78
C CYS A 195 1.96 -6.16 -14.19
N TYR A 196 2.72 -5.34 -14.92
CA TYR A 196 3.19 -5.56 -16.29
C TYR A 196 4.68 -5.87 -16.33
N PHE A 197 5.13 -6.78 -15.46
CA PHE A 197 6.53 -7.21 -15.38
C PHE A 197 6.63 -8.73 -15.23
N HIS A 198 7.71 -9.27 -15.79
CA HIS A 198 7.97 -10.71 -15.86
C HIS A 198 9.14 -11.16 -14.97
N GLU A 199 9.77 -10.27 -14.21
CA GLU A 199 10.86 -10.65 -13.32
C GLU A 199 10.96 -9.62 -12.21
N VAL A 200 11.02 -10.05 -10.95
CA VAL A 200 11.21 -9.19 -9.75
C VAL A 200 12.35 -9.72 -8.90
N VAL A 201 13.57 -9.26 -9.15
CA VAL A 201 14.70 -9.61 -8.28
C VAL A 201 14.72 -8.65 -7.10
N SER A 202 14.86 -9.18 -5.89
CA SER A 202 15.19 -8.37 -4.72
C SER A 202 16.03 -9.18 -3.76
N ALA A 203 17.12 -8.56 -3.28
CA ALA A 203 17.98 -9.12 -2.26
C ALA A 203 17.59 -8.73 -0.84
N THR A 204 16.56 -7.90 -0.66
CA THR A 204 16.21 -7.38 0.67
C THR A 204 14.76 -7.62 1.06
N LEU A 205 13.90 -7.94 0.09
CA LEU A 205 12.49 -8.17 0.31
C LEU A 205 12.27 -9.39 1.20
N LYS A 206 11.54 -9.20 2.31
CA LYS A 206 11.22 -10.25 3.30
C LYS A 206 9.73 -10.57 3.31
N ASN A 207 8.89 -9.57 3.09
CA ASN A 207 7.44 -9.67 3.18
C ASN A 207 6.79 -9.11 1.91
N LEU A 208 5.96 -9.91 1.28
CA LEU A 208 5.20 -9.53 0.09
C LEU A 208 3.71 -9.78 0.34
N VAL A 209 2.91 -8.73 0.16
CA VAL A 209 1.45 -8.80 0.19
C VAL A 209 0.92 -8.48 -1.20
N ILE A 210 0.10 -9.37 -1.75
CA ILE A 210 -0.63 -9.20 -3.00
C ILE A 210 -2.11 -9.37 -2.67
N ASP A 211 -2.91 -8.33 -2.87
CA ASP A 211 -4.33 -8.32 -2.55
C ASP A 211 -5.12 -7.87 -3.78
N SER A 212 -6.21 -8.56 -4.14
CA SER A 212 -7.00 -8.23 -5.33
C SER A 212 -7.97 -7.06 -5.13
N ASP A 213 -8.17 -6.59 -3.89
CA ASP A 213 -9.15 -5.54 -3.51
C ASP A 213 -10.58 -5.88 -3.98
N GLY A 214 -10.89 -7.18 -4.13
CA GLY A 214 -12.22 -7.70 -4.48
C GLY A 214 -12.62 -7.47 -5.94
N VAL A 215 -11.72 -6.93 -6.77
CA VAL A 215 -11.96 -6.65 -8.20
C VAL A 215 -11.54 -7.82 -9.09
N GLY A 216 -10.97 -8.90 -8.51
CA GLY A 216 -10.39 -10.04 -9.22
C GLY A 216 -9.02 -9.69 -9.82
N LEU A 217 -8.03 -10.60 -9.74
CA LEU A 217 -6.71 -10.39 -10.37
C LEU A 217 -6.71 -10.70 -11.88
N GLU A 218 -7.85 -10.57 -12.60
CA GLU A 218 -7.96 -10.87 -14.04
C GLU A 218 -6.91 -10.11 -14.91
N GLU A 219 -6.30 -9.06 -14.35
CA GLU A 219 -5.29 -8.22 -14.99
C GLU A 219 -3.86 -8.31 -14.41
N MET A 220 -3.59 -9.13 -13.38
CA MET A 220 -2.19 -9.50 -13.09
C MET A 220 -1.70 -10.43 -14.21
N GLN A 221 -0.91 -9.87 -15.14
CA GLN A 221 -0.36 -10.64 -16.26
C GLN A 221 0.57 -11.79 -15.83
N LEU A 222 0.92 -11.91 -14.54
CA LEU A 222 1.58 -13.09 -13.99
C LEU A 222 0.81 -14.40 -14.30
N ALA A 223 -0.52 -14.37 -14.34
CA ALA A 223 -1.33 -15.54 -14.68
C ALA A 223 -1.37 -15.86 -16.19
N LYS A 224 -0.88 -14.94 -17.04
CA LYS A 224 -0.87 -15.07 -18.52
C LYS A 224 0.50 -15.44 -19.07
N LEU A 225 1.48 -15.70 -18.21
CA LEU A 225 2.83 -16.07 -18.60
C LEU A 225 2.86 -17.43 -19.28
N THR A 226 3.54 -17.50 -20.42
CA THR A 226 3.86 -18.75 -21.09
C THR A 226 4.83 -19.60 -20.25
N GLU A 227 4.81 -20.92 -20.41
CA GLU A 227 5.70 -21.85 -19.68
C GLU A 227 7.20 -21.55 -19.86
N ASP A 228 7.59 -20.89 -20.94
CA ASP A 228 8.97 -20.46 -21.16
C ASP A 228 9.31 -19.15 -20.44
N GLU A 229 8.35 -18.24 -20.25
CA GLU A 229 8.52 -17.03 -19.43
C GLU A 229 8.62 -17.37 -17.93
N LYS A 230 7.96 -18.46 -17.48
CA LYS A 230 8.06 -18.99 -16.10
C LYS A 230 9.48 -19.44 -15.73
N LYS A 231 10.32 -19.83 -16.70
CA LYS A 231 11.71 -20.26 -16.46
C LYS A 231 12.68 -19.12 -16.19
N THR A 232 12.29 -17.89 -16.53
CA THR A 232 13.09 -16.66 -16.40
C THR A 232 12.67 -15.78 -15.22
N PHE A 233 11.73 -16.23 -14.41
CA PHE A 233 11.20 -15.47 -13.28
C PHE A 233 12.16 -15.51 -12.05
N PRO A 234 12.01 -14.59 -11.07
CA PRO A 234 13.10 -14.08 -10.27
C PRO A 234 13.44 -14.90 -9.02
N LYS A 235 14.68 -14.71 -8.57
CA LYS A 235 15.21 -15.22 -7.31
C LYS A 235 14.95 -14.25 -6.15
N LEU A 236 13.72 -14.26 -5.61
CA LEU A 236 13.38 -13.61 -4.34
C LEU A 236 13.95 -14.39 -3.15
N HIS A 237 15.28 -14.49 -3.09
CA HIS A 237 15.99 -15.41 -2.20
C HIS A 237 15.84 -15.12 -0.70
N ASN A 238 15.34 -13.95 -0.31
CA ASN A 238 15.14 -13.58 1.10
C ASN A 238 13.67 -13.43 1.49
N LEU A 239 12.73 -13.74 0.59
CA LEU A 239 11.31 -13.62 0.87
C LEU A 239 10.87 -14.74 1.82
N LYS A 240 10.44 -14.35 3.03
CA LYS A 240 10.02 -15.26 4.10
C LYS A 240 8.51 -15.39 4.21
N THR A 241 7.78 -14.29 3.96
CA THR A 241 6.33 -14.29 4.07
C THR A 241 5.66 -13.80 2.79
N LEU A 242 4.62 -14.53 2.39
CA LEU A 242 3.73 -14.17 1.30
C LEU A 242 2.30 -14.10 1.85
N LEU A 243 1.60 -13.00 1.62
CA LEU A 243 0.18 -12.89 1.87
C LEU A 243 -0.55 -12.66 0.54
N MET A 244 -1.55 -13.49 0.29
CA MET A 244 -2.48 -13.35 -0.83
C MET A 244 -3.87 -13.00 -0.29
N GLY A 245 -4.42 -11.87 -0.70
CA GLY A 245 -5.67 -11.28 -0.20
C GLY A 245 -6.77 -11.22 -1.26
N GLU A 246 -8.01 -11.55 -0.88
CA GLU A 246 -9.21 -11.44 -1.73
C GLU A 246 -9.07 -12.17 -3.08
N CYS A 247 -8.23 -13.20 -3.12
CA CYS A 247 -7.86 -13.89 -4.35
C CYS A 247 -8.95 -14.85 -4.86
N ASN A 248 -9.19 -14.87 -6.16
CA ASN A 248 -9.92 -15.95 -6.82
C ASN A 248 -8.97 -17.13 -7.08
N MET A 249 -8.93 -18.08 -6.14
CA MET A 249 -8.04 -19.23 -6.21
C MET A 249 -8.35 -20.20 -7.36
N ARG A 250 -9.43 -20.02 -8.12
CA ARG A 250 -9.61 -20.78 -9.37
C ARG A 250 -8.66 -20.28 -10.47
N GLU A 251 -8.44 -18.97 -10.51
CA GLU A 251 -7.67 -18.28 -11.55
C GLU A 251 -6.25 -17.95 -11.09
N GLU A 252 -6.09 -17.69 -9.79
CA GLU A 252 -4.88 -17.11 -9.21
C GLU A 252 -4.02 -18.14 -8.47
N PHE A 253 -4.46 -19.40 -8.42
CA PHE A 253 -3.66 -20.49 -7.84
C PHE A 253 -2.35 -20.70 -8.60
N ASP A 254 -2.32 -20.39 -9.90
CA ASP A 254 -1.08 -20.39 -10.68
C ASP A 254 -0.05 -19.37 -10.15
N VAL A 255 -0.50 -18.23 -9.61
CA VAL A 255 0.37 -17.24 -8.96
C VAL A 255 0.91 -17.80 -7.65
N LEU A 256 0.05 -18.39 -6.82
CA LEU A 256 0.47 -19.04 -5.57
C LEU A 256 1.48 -20.15 -5.84
N ARG A 257 1.15 -21.06 -6.76
CA ARG A 257 2.03 -22.15 -7.20
C ARG A 257 3.38 -21.61 -7.65
N PHE A 258 3.37 -20.56 -8.47
CA PHE A 258 4.57 -19.95 -9.00
C PHE A 258 5.52 -19.48 -7.87
N PHE A 259 5.01 -18.83 -6.82
CA PHE A 259 5.83 -18.44 -5.65
C PHE A 259 6.36 -19.64 -4.88
N LEU A 260 5.55 -20.69 -4.71
CA LEU A 260 5.96 -21.92 -4.02
C LEU A 260 7.07 -22.67 -4.78
N GLU A 261 7.10 -22.60 -6.11
CA GLU A 261 8.12 -23.21 -6.96
C GLU A 261 9.44 -22.43 -6.98
N ASN A 262 9.38 -21.10 -6.91
CA ASN A 262 10.53 -20.24 -7.23
C ASN A 262 11.13 -19.48 -6.03
N VAL A 263 10.53 -19.59 -4.84
CA VAL A 263 10.99 -18.89 -3.62
C VAL A 263 11.42 -19.89 -2.54
N PRO A 264 12.65 -20.42 -2.59
CA PRO A 264 13.06 -21.52 -1.72
C PRO A 264 13.07 -21.19 -0.22
N SER A 265 13.20 -19.90 0.13
CA SER A 265 13.29 -19.38 1.50
C SER A 265 11.95 -19.00 2.12
N LEU A 266 10.84 -19.28 1.43
CA LEU A 266 9.51 -18.93 1.91
C LEU A 266 9.15 -19.77 3.14
N GLU A 267 8.88 -19.11 4.26
CA GLU A 267 8.58 -19.74 5.55
C GLU A 267 7.07 -19.81 5.84
N LYS A 268 6.32 -18.78 5.43
CA LYS A 268 4.88 -18.66 5.68
C LYS A 268 4.12 -18.13 4.46
N VAL A 269 3.04 -18.80 4.10
CA VAL A 269 2.00 -18.29 3.19
C VAL A 269 0.74 -17.98 3.98
N THR A 270 0.10 -16.85 3.72
CA THR A 270 -1.21 -16.50 4.29
C THR A 270 -2.20 -16.26 3.16
N LEU A 271 -3.31 -17.01 3.13
CA LEU A 271 -4.42 -16.79 2.20
C LEU A 271 -5.55 -16.11 2.97
N ARG A 272 -5.87 -14.86 2.66
CA ARG A 272 -6.82 -14.04 3.40
C ARG A 272 -8.01 -13.68 2.52
N HIS A 273 -9.23 -13.98 2.96
CA HIS A 273 -10.46 -13.69 2.20
C HIS A 273 -10.45 -14.24 0.76
N CYS A 274 -9.64 -15.26 0.48
CA CYS A 274 -9.61 -15.87 -0.84
C CYS A 274 -10.87 -16.72 -1.05
N GLU A 275 -11.38 -16.77 -2.27
CA GLU A 275 -12.52 -17.59 -2.65
C GLU A 275 -12.11 -18.64 -3.68
N TYR A 276 -12.78 -19.78 -3.68
CA TYR A 276 -12.61 -20.82 -4.71
C TYR A 276 -13.97 -21.15 -5.36
N PRO A 277 -14.39 -20.39 -6.39
CA PRO A 277 -15.71 -20.55 -6.99
C PRO A 277 -15.80 -21.80 -7.89
N GLY A 278 -16.44 -22.87 -7.41
CA GLY A 278 -16.74 -24.08 -8.18
C GLY A 278 -17.49 -25.17 -7.38
N VAL A 279 -18.30 -25.97 -8.06
CA VAL A 279 -19.00 -27.14 -7.48
C VAL A 279 -18.10 -28.37 -7.62
N TRP A 280 -17.77 -29.00 -6.50
CA TRP A 280 -17.03 -30.27 -6.47
C TRP A 280 -17.95 -31.44 -6.84
N LYS A 281 -17.48 -32.35 -7.70
CA LYS A 281 -17.97 -33.74 -7.70
C LYS A 281 -16.95 -34.58 -6.94
N ASP A 282 -17.42 -35.67 -6.34
CA ASP A 282 -16.78 -36.38 -5.21
C ASP A 282 -15.36 -36.95 -5.43
N ASP A 283 -14.74 -36.79 -6.60
CA ASP A 283 -13.44 -37.38 -6.94
C ASP A 283 -12.32 -36.32 -7.03
N VAL A 284 -11.75 -35.98 -5.87
CA VAL A 284 -10.76 -34.91 -5.69
C VAL A 284 -9.50 -35.00 -6.57
N GLN A 285 -9.09 -36.19 -7.02
CA GLN A 285 -7.96 -36.32 -7.95
C GLN A 285 -8.34 -36.08 -9.42
N GLN A 286 -9.62 -36.24 -9.78
CA GLN A 286 -10.13 -36.04 -11.14
C GLN A 286 -10.78 -34.67 -11.36
N ASP A 287 -10.94 -33.85 -10.32
CA ASP A 287 -11.55 -32.51 -10.42
C ASP A 287 -10.60 -31.34 -10.13
N LEU A 288 -9.38 -31.59 -9.63
CA LEU A 288 -8.30 -30.63 -9.80
C LEU A 288 -8.16 -30.35 -11.30
N PRO A 289 -8.19 -29.07 -11.76
CA PRO A 289 -7.84 -28.71 -13.13
C PRO A 289 -6.60 -29.51 -13.56
N PRO A 290 -6.56 -30.08 -14.78
CA PRO A 290 -5.50 -31.01 -15.19
C PRO A 290 -4.08 -30.46 -14.95
N GLN A 291 -3.92 -29.12 -14.98
CA GLN A 291 -2.68 -28.41 -14.67
C GLN A 291 -2.17 -28.58 -13.23
N TYR A 292 -3.04 -28.91 -12.26
CA TYR A 292 -2.72 -29.05 -10.84
C TYR A 292 -2.55 -30.51 -10.38
N ARG A 293 -2.85 -31.50 -11.23
CA ARG A 293 -2.71 -32.94 -10.89
C ARG A 293 -1.26 -33.44 -10.85
N LYS A 294 -0.31 -32.67 -11.38
CA LYS A 294 1.12 -33.02 -11.47
C LYS A 294 1.99 -32.35 -10.40
N LEU A 295 1.40 -31.68 -9.43
CA LEU A 295 2.13 -30.91 -8.43
C LEU A 295 2.77 -31.85 -7.40
N VAL A 296 3.98 -32.30 -7.70
CA VAL A 296 4.81 -33.11 -6.80
C VAL A 296 6.20 -32.49 -6.74
N CYS A 297 6.61 -32.20 -5.50
CA CYS A 297 7.92 -31.76 -5.02
C CYS A 297 8.37 -30.34 -5.39
N TYR A 298 8.11 -29.41 -4.47
CA TYR A 298 8.57 -28.01 -4.54
C TYR A 298 9.94 -27.81 -3.90
N GLU A 299 10.67 -26.81 -4.40
CA GLU A 299 12.01 -26.42 -3.93
C GLU A 299 11.99 -25.54 -2.66
N SER A 300 10.82 -25.10 -2.19
CA SER A 300 10.68 -24.37 -0.91
C SER A 300 10.96 -25.29 0.28
N GLN A 301 12.24 -25.39 0.64
CA GLN A 301 12.72 -26.27 1.71
C GLN A 301 12.27 -25.79 3.10
N ASP A 302 12.03 -24.49 3.24
CA ASP A 302 11.79 -23.80 4.52
C ASP A 302 10.30 -23.50 4.81
N LEU A 303 9.38 -23.90 3.93
CA LEU A 303 7.95 -23.61 4.11
C LEU A 303 7.36 -24.43 5.26
N ASN A 304 6.96 -23.73 6.32
CA ASN A 304 6.48 -24.33 7.56
C ASN A 304 4.96 -24.21 7.73
N LEU A 305 4.36 -23.14 7.21
CA LEU A 305 2.96 -22.81 7.47
C LEU A 305 2.25 -22.23 6.25
N ILE A 306 1.10 -22.79 5.93
CA ILE A 306 0.10 -22.18 5.07
C ILE A 306 -1.12 -21.86 5.94
N ASP A 307 -1.38 -20.57 6.14
CA ASP A 307 -2.38 -20.02 7.05
C ASP A 307 -3.57 -19.49 6.24
N ILE A 308 -4.73 -20.11 6.35
CA ILE A 308 -5.94 -19.75 5.62
C ILE A 308 -6.87 -19.00 6.58
N LYS A 309 -7.13 -17.73 6.26
CA LYS A 309 -7.98 -16.85 7.06
C LYS A 309 -9.24 -16.46 6.29
N TYR A 310 -10.41 -16.84 6.80
CA TYR A 310 -11.71 -16.66 6.13
C TYR A 310 -12.77 -16.11 7.10
N HIS A 311 -13.86 -15.53 6.57
CA HIS A 311 -14.91 -14.88 7.39
C HIS A 311 -16.16 -15.73 7.62
N ASN A 312 -16.47 -16.70 6.74
CA ASN A 312 -17.69 -17.51 6.81
C ASN A 312 -17.37 -18.99 6.64
N GLU A 313 -18.21 -19.90 7.15
CA GLU A 313 -18.10 -21.32 6.80
C GLU A 313 -18.11 -21.48 5.27
N VAL A 314 -17.02 -22.03 4.75
CA VAL A 314 -16.77 -22.13 3.32
C VAL A 314 -16.69 -23.59 2.93
N SER A 315 -17.63 -24.03 2.09
CA SER A 315 -17.74 -25.43 1.65
C SER A 315 -16.53 -25.91 0.85
N TRP A 316 -15.76 -25.00 0.27
CA TRP A 316 -14.57 -25.28 -0.54
C TRP A 316 -13.27 -25.43 0.29
N LEU A 317 -13.30 -25.10 1.58
CA LEU A 317 -12.09 -25.08 2.42
C LEU A 317 -11.39 -26.44 2.53
N PRO A 318 -12.09 -27.57 2.79
CA PRO A 318 -11.43 -28.88 2.90
C PRO A 318 -10.67 -29.25 1.62
N ASP A 319 -11.18 -28.83 0.48
CA ASP A 319 -10.56 -29.13 -0.79
C ASP A 319 -9.37 -28.22 -1.10
N LEU A 320 -9.45 -26.94 -0.73
CA LEU A 320 -8.30 -26.05 -0.78
C LEU A 320 -7.18 -26.55 0.15
N GLU A 321 -7.52 -26.96 1.38
CA GLU A 321 -6.57 -27.57 2.32
C GLU A 321 -5.95 -28.84 1.74
N LYS A 322 -6.73 -29.68 1.04
CA LYS A 322 -6.22 -30.89 0.39
C LYS A 322 -5.33 -30.59 -0.81
N ALA A 323 -5.69 -29.59 -1.63
CA ALA A 323 -4.85 -29.10 -2.72
C ALA A 323 -3.53 -28.54 -2.19
N LEU A 324 -3.59 -27.69 -1.15
CA LEU A 324 -2.42 -27.13 -0.48
C LEU A 324 -1.60 -28.20 0.25
N GLY A 325 -2.23 -29.24 0.80
CA GLY A 325 -1.57 -30.37 1.42
C GLY A 325 -0.88 -31.30 0.41
N ALA A 326 -1.42 -31.41 -0.81
CA ALA A 326 -0.74 -32.08 -1.93
C ALA A 326 0.45 -31.24 -2.45
N VAL A 327 0.33 -29.92 -2.34
CA VAL A 327 1.37 -28.95 -2.72
C VAL A 327 2.44 -28.78 -1.63
N GLY A 328 2.09 -28.97 -0.37
CA GLY A 328 2.98 -28.82 0.77
C GLY A 328 3.97 -29.97 0.92
N ARG A 329 5.16 -29.67 1.46
CA ARG A 329 6.15 -30.69 1.85
C ARG A 329 5.60 -31.53 3.02
N SER A 330 6.07 -32.78 3.16
CA SER A 330 5.81 -33.58 4.37
C SER A 330 6.31 -32.85 5.63
N GLY A 331 5.37 -32.33 6.42
CA GLY A 331 5.64 -31.54 7.63
C GLY A 331 5.26 -30.06 7.56
N CYS A 332 4.88 -29.53 6.39
CA CYS A 332 4.26 -28.21 6.28
C CYS A 332 2.84 -28.25 6.87
N GLY A 333 2.54 -27.40 7.84
CA GLY A 333 1.22 -27.32 8.45
C GLY A 333 0.28 -26.46 7.61
N VAL A 334 -0.91 -26.98 7.30
CA VAL A 334 -2.03 -26.16 6.83
C VAL A 334 -2.88 -25.83 8.06
N ALA A 335 -2.98 -24.54 8.38
CA ALA A 335 -3.81 -24.04 9.46
C ALA A 335 -4.92 -23.18 8.86
N SER A 336 -6.12 -23.31 9.42
CA SER A 336 -7.29 -22.58 8.97
C SER A 336 -7.95 -21.90 10.16
N GLU A 337 -8.13 -20.59 10.07
CA GLU A 337 -8.67 -19.74 11.13
C GLU A 337 -9.85 -18.93 10.61
N MET A 338 -11.00 -19.07 11.27
CA MET A 338 -12.13 -18.17 11.04
C MET A 338 -11.86 -16.84 11.73
N MET A 339 -11.78 -15.76 10.97
CA MET A 339 -11.58 -14.42 11.52
C MET A 339 -12.91 -13.85 12.02
N GLU A 340 -12.94 -13.46 13.30
CA GLU A 340 -14.03 -12.67 13.85
C GLU A 340 -14.22 -11.41 13.00
N THR A 341 -15.45 -11.15 12.55
CA THR A 341 -15.78 -9.90 11.85
C THR A 341 -15.46 -8.74 12.80
N PRO A 342 -14.71 -7.73 12.35
CA PRO A 342 -14.52 -6.54 13.17
C PRO A 342 -15.91 -5.97 13.51
N PRO A 343 -16.16 -5.57 14.77
CA PRO A 343 -17.47 -5.09 15.18
C PRO A 343 -17.86 -3.93 14.26
N ASP A 344 -19.01 -4.10 13.64
CA ASP A 344 -19.58 -3.22 12.64
C ASP A 344 -19.69 -1.79 13.22
N MET A 345 -18.71 -0.92 12.91
CA MET A 345 -18.72 0.48 13.30
C MET A 345 -19.68 1.30 12.42
N SER A 346 -20.65 0.67 11.76
CA SER A 346 -21.74 1.33 11.03
C SER A 346 -22.92 1.75 11.93
N HIS A 347 -22.85 1.49 13.24
CA HIS A 347 -23.84 1.98 14.20
C HIS A 347 -23.18 2.71 15.39
N SER A 348 -22.68 3.92 15.13
CA SER A 348 -22.72 4.99 16.13
C SER A 348 -23.04 6.30 15.41
N LYS A 349 -24.23 6.80 15.74
CA LYS A 349 -24.96 7.91 15.12
C LYS A 349 -24.23 9.24 15.12
#